data_AF-A0A2H9PUI2-F1
#
_entry.id   AF-A0A2H9PUI2-F1
#
_cell.length_a   1.000
_cell.length_b   1.000
_cell.length_c   1.000
_cell.angle_alpha   90.00
_cell.angle_beta   90.00
_cell.angle_gamma   90.00
#
_symmetry.space_group_name_H-M   'P 1'
#
loop_
_entity.id
_entity.type
_entity.pdbx_description
1 polymer ?
#
loop_
_entity_poly.entity_id
_entity_poly.type
_entity_poly.pdbx_seq_one_letter_code
_entity_poly.pdbx_strand_id
1 'polypeptide(L)'
;MFEVYEPREDSFMLSGHVKKYSKGFVLDVGTGSGIQAIAASEKAKLVIGVDISRDAIKLATENAIKQNVKNICFLESSLFGFFKKIEAKKQFKNNCLKNLKNKKIQNFLEKKILFDLIIFNPPYLPQDEGIDDKSIYGGKKGHETLNKFLSQAGYYLKENGKILIVFSSLTKKEKVDELLKDYCFEFKQVDEKKLFFESLFVYLIKKSSLLKTLEKKGLKNIKKFARGNRGLLYKAILKKKKIVIKTKKPESKAKGRIANEIRWIKILNRHKIGPKLLFSGRGYFAYEFVKGDFILDFIEKNNKENIIKTIKNVFNQLYIMDSLKVDKEEMHHPLKHIIIDKKPVLIDFERCKITEKPKNITQFCQFIISGGTKVLLNQKGIKLNKDKIINLAKAYKKEQTKENLSKIFSILN
;
A
#
# COMPACT_ATOMS: atom_id res chain seq x y z
N MET A 1 20.32 25.14 20.19
CA MET A 1 19.12 25.07 21.05
C MET A 1 17.95 24.82 20.11
N PHE A 2 17.15 23.76 20.30
CA PHE A 2 15.99 23.53 19.42
C PHE A 2 14.88 24.48 19.86
N GLU A 3 14.52 25.44 19.02
CA GLU A 3 13.37 26.30 19.29
C GLU A 3 12.09 25.45 19.20
N VAL A 4 11.30 25.44 20.27
CA VAL A 4 10.05 24.67 20.30
C VAL A 4 8.98 25.51 19.60
N TYR A 5 8.31 24.93 18.60
CA TYR A 5 7.24 25.60 17.86
C TYR A 5 6.18 26.17 18.81
N GLU A 6 6.01 27.49 18.78
CA GLU A 6 4.97 28.17 19.54
C GLU A 6 3.60 27.92 18.91
N PRO A 7 2.53 27.65 19.69
CA PRO A 7 1.20 27.45 19.16
C PRO A 7 0.71 28.63 18.30
N ARG A 8 0.29 28.34 17.07
CA ARG A 8 -0.30 29.31 16.15
C ARG A 8 -1.71 28.89 15.72
N GLU A 9 -2.25 29.54 14.68
CA GLU A 9 -3.61 29.34 14.17
C GLU A 9 -3.94 27.87 13.90
N ASP A 10 -2.98 27.10 13.39
CA ASP A 10 -3.08 25.65 13.13
C ASP A 10 -3.35 24.85 14.41
N SER A 11 -2.65 25.20 15.49
CA SER A 11 -2.70 24.58 16.79
C SER A 11 -4.03 24.88 17.47
N PHE A 12 -4.46 26.14 17.44
CA PHE A 12 -5.76 26.52 18.00
C PHE A 12 -6.93 25.92 17.22
N MET A 13 -6.85 25.92 15.88
CA MET A 13 -7.85 25.29 15.02
C MET A 13 -7.97 23.79 15.29
N LEU A 14 -6.85 23.06 15.37
CA LEU A 14 -6.84 21.64 15.68
C LEU A 14 -7.39 21.34 17.09
N SER A 15 -7.06 22.18 18.08
CA SER A 15 -7.48 22.01 19.48
C SER A 15 -9.00 21.96 19.65
N GLY A 16 -9.75 22.79 18.91
CA GLY A 16 -11.22 22.75 18.92
C GLY A 16 -11.78 21.36 18.53
N HIS A 17 -11.19 20.73 17.52
CA HIS A 17 -11.58 19.37 17.11
C HIS A 17 -11.07 18.30 18.08
N VAL A 18 -9.89 18.49 18.67
CA VAL A 18 -9.35 17.60 19.70
C VAL A 18 -10.31 17.52 20.90
N LYS A 19 -10.78 18.66 21.43
CA LYS A 19 -11.78 18.68 22.51
C LYS A 19 -13.09 18.00 22.14
N LYS A 20 -13.47 18.04 20.86
CA LYS A 20 -14.69 17.39 20.35
C LYS A 20 -14.57 15.87 20.26
N TYR A 21 -13.42 15.36 19.78
CA TYR A 21 -13.26 13.94 19.45
C TYR A 21 -12.51 13.11 20.49
N SER A 22 -11.86 13.75 21.47
CA SER A 22 -11.10 13.06 22.51
C SER A 22 -11.97 12.19 23.40
N LYS A 23 -11.50 10.96 23.63
CA LYS A 23 -12.07 9.97 24.55
C LYS A 23 -11.05 8.87 24.80
N GLY A 24 -11.19 8.13 25.89
CA GLY A 24 -10.41 6.91 26.12
C GLY A 24 -8.90 7.19 26.11
N PHE A 25 -8.12 6.43 25.33
CA PHE A 25 -6.68 6.60 25.21
C PHE A 25 -6.33 7.48 24.01
N VAL A 26 -5.60 8.56 24.25
CA VAL A 26 -5.21 9.51 23.20
C VAL A 26 -3.69 9.53 23.04
N LEU A 27 -3.22 9.61 21.80
CA LEU A 27 -1.82 9.87 21.46
C LEU A 27 -1.71 11.21 20.75
N ASP A 28 -0.86 12.09 21.25
CA ASP A 28 -0.46 13.34 20.60
C ASP A 28 0.96 13.19 20.04
N VAL A 29 1.11 13.18 18.72
CA VAL A 29 2.39 12.97 18.03
C VAL A 29 2.99 14.31 17.63
N GLY A 30 4.24 14.56 18.00
CA GLY A 30 4.86 15.88 17.84
C GLY A 30 4.22 16.88 18.79
N THR A 31 4.20 16.55 20.09
CA THR A 31 3.38 17.26 21.07
C THR A 31 3.80 18.73 21.26
N GLY A 32 5.04 19.10 20.93
CA GLY A 32 5.52 20.48 21.02
C GLY A 32 5.32 21.06 22.41
N SER A 33 4.55 22.15 22.51
CA SER A 33 4.16 22.80 23.78
C SER A 33 3.16 22.02 24.64
N GLY A 34 2.63 20.90 24.14
CA GLY A 34 1.61 20.09 24.80
C GLY A 34 0.17 20.57 24.59
N ILE A 35 -0.07 21.60 23.79
CA ILE A 35 -1.40 22.21 23.61
C ILE A 35 -2.49 21.19 23.22
N GLN A 36 -2.20 20.27 22.28
CA GLN A 36 -3.16 19.26 21.86
C GLN A 36 -3.36 18.18 22.94
N ALA A 37 -2.29 17.74 23.58
CA ALA A 37 -2.38 16.79 24.68
C ALA A 37 -3.21 17.32 25.86
N ILE A 38 -3.00 18.59 26.21
CA ILE A 38 -3.76 19.30 27.26
C ILE A 38 -5.23 19.43 26.85
N ALA A 39 -5.53 19.86 25.63
CA ALA A 39 -6.90 19.94 25.12
C ALA A 39 -7.60 18.56 25.12
N ALA A 40 -6.88 17.48 24.81
CA ALA A 40 -7.43 16.14 24.82
C ALA A 40 -7.73 15.63 26.24
N SER A 41 -6.97 16.10 27.23
CA SER A 41 -7.00 15.61 28.61
C SER A 41 -8.34 15.82 29.31
N GLU A 42 -9.11 16.84 28.90
CA GLU A 42 -10.44 17.16 29.44
C GLU A 42 -11.41 15.97 29.33
N LYS A 43 -11.31 15.17 28.26
CA LYS A 43 -12.23 14.04 27.98
C LYS A 43 -11.53 12.69 27.85
N ALA A 44 -10.20 12.67 27.79
CA ALA A 44 -9.42 11.44 27.70
C ALA A 44 -9.28 10.76 29.06
N LYS A 45 -9.29 9.42 29.05
CA LYS A 45 -8.91 8.60 30.22
C LYS A 45 -7.41 8.71 30.52
N LEU A 46 -6.60 8.83 29.47
CA LEU A 46 -5.15 9.02 29.52
C LEU A 46 -4.68 9.56 28.17
N VAL A 47 -3.81 10.56 28.21
CA VAL A 47 -3.12 11.09 27.03
C VAL A 47 -1.64 10.73 27.11
N ILE A 48 -1.07 10.31 25.99
CA ILE A 48 0.38 10.20 25.83
C ILE A 48 0.79 11.22 24.77
N GLY A 49 1.61 12.20 25.15
CA GLY A 49 2.26 13.11 24.21
C GLY A 49 3.67 12.62 23.90
N VAL A 50 4.05 12.64 22.63
CA VAL A 50 5.39 12.24 22.20
C VAL A 50 6.05 13.32 21.34
N ASP A 51 7.32 13.56 21.58
CA ASP A 51 8.14 14.47 20.78
C ASP A 51 9.57 13.94 20.65
N ILE A 52 10.27 14.31 19.58
CA ILE A 52 11.69 13.98 19.42
C ILE A 52 12.58 14.93 20.24
N SER A 53 12.10 16.14 20.51
CA SER A 53 12.84 17.15 21.27
C SER A 53 12.62 16.98 22.77
N ARG A 54 13.70 16.78 23.52
CA ARG A 54 13.65 16.74 24.99
C ARG A 54 13.18 18.07 25.58
N ASP A 55 13.46 19.20 24.93
CA ASP A 55 13.04 20.51 25.40
C ASP A 55 11.53 20.73 25.19
N ALA A 56 10.96 20.22 24.10
CA ALA A 56 9.50 20.18 23.92
C ALA A 56 8.82 19.34 25.01
N ILE A 57 9.40 18.19 25.37
CA ILE A 57 8.89 17.35 26.47
C ILE A 57 8.91 18.09 27.82
N LYS A 58 9.97 18.84 28.12
CA LYS A 58 10.03 19.67 29.34
C LYS A 58 8.94 20.74 29.34
N LEU A 59 8.85 21.53 28.26
CA LEU A 59 7.86 22.59 28.11
C LEU A 59 6.42 22.07 28.23
N ALA A 60 6.10 20.99 27.53
CA ALA A 60 4.79 20.35 27.60
C ALA A 60 4.44 19.87 29.02
N THR A 61 5.44 19.32 29.73
CA THR A 61 5.28 18.88 31.12
C THR A 61 4.99 20.07 32.04
N GLU A 62 5.74 21.17 31.92
CA GLU A 62 5.52 22.39 32.70
C GLU A 62 4.14 22.99 32.42
N ASN A 63 3.73 23.06 31.16
CA ASN A 63 2.41 23.56 30.77
C ASN A 63 1.27 22.72 31.36
N ALA A 64 1.41 21.39 31.36
CA ALA A 64 0.42 20.51 31.97
C ALA A 64 0.37 20.66 33.50
N ILE A 65 1.52 20.85 34.16
CA ILE A 65 1.59 21.12 35.61
C ILE A 65 0.92 22.46 35.94
N LYS A 66 1.23 23.54 35.20
CA LYS A 66 0.63 24.86 35.37
C LYS A 66 -0.90 24.82 35.26
N GLN A 67 -1.43 23.96 34.39
CA GLN A 67 -2.87 23.77 34.19
C GLN A 67 -3.47 22.65 35.07
N ASN A 68 -2.71 22.13 36.04
CA ASN A 68 -3.13 21.08 36.98
C ASN A 68 -3.67 19.80 36.31
N VAL A 69 -3.10 19.44 35.15
CA VAL A 69 -3.52 18.27 34.38
C VAL A 69 -2.75 17.02 34.82
N LYS A 70 -3.47 15.99 35.28
CA LYS A 70 -2.88 14.80 35.94
C LYS A 70 -2.90 13.52 35.10
N ASN A 71 -3.64 13.50 33.99
CA ASN A 71 -3.88 12.34 33.14
C ASN A 71 -3.09 12.38 31.82
N ILE A 72 -1.92 13.04 31.80
CA ILE A 72 -1.01 13.09 30.65
C ILE A 72 0.35 12.47 31.00
N CYS A 73 0.98 11.83 30.02
CA CYS A 73 2.38 11.41 30.06
C CYS A 73 3.12 11.90 28.82
N PHE A 74 4.23 12.61 29.01
CA PHE A 74 5.09 13.06 27.92
C PHE A 74 6.33 12.18 27.82
N LEU A 75 6.67 11.75 26.60
CA LEU A 75 7.74 10.80 26.33
C LEU A 75 8.57 11.21 25.11
N GLU A 76 9.89 11.10 25.23
CA GLU A 76 10.78 11.33 24.10
C GLU A 76 10.68 10.16 23.09
N SER A 77 10.30 10.45 21.85
CA SER A 77 10.09 9.46 20.78
C SER A 77 10.05 10.11 19.39
N SER A 78 10.72 9.48 18.42
CA SER A 78 10.49 9.78 17.00
C SER A 78 9.20 9.11 16.52
N LEU A 79 8.11 9.88 16.37
CA LEU A 79 6.77 9.39 16.05
C LEU A 79 6.40 8.20 16.98
N PHE A 80 6.21 7.00 16.42
CA PHE A 80 5.86 5.77 17.14
C PHE A 80 7.07 4.94 17.60
N GLY A 81 8.30 5.47 17.52
CA GLY A 81 9.54 4.75 17.79
C GLY A 81 9.62 4.14 19.19
N PHE A 82 9.15 4.87 20.20
CA PHE A 82 9.09 4.38 21.58
C PHE A 82 8.20 3.14 21.73
N PHE A 83 7.00 3.14 21.13
CA PHE A 83 6.09 2.00 21.18
C PHE A 83 6.66 0.76 20.50
N LYS A 84 7.35 0.93 19.35
CA LYS A 84 8.06 -0.17 18.68
C LYS A 84 9.12 -0.80 19.56
N LYS A 85 9.92 0.02 20.27
CA LYS A 85 10.95 -0.46 21.19
C LYS A 85 10.33 -1.26 22.34
N ILE A 86 9.20 -0.80 22.89
CA ILE A 86 8.47 -1.54 23.93
C ILE A 86 7.98 -2.90 23.42
N GLU A 87 7.33 -2.93 22.26
CA GLU A 87 6.81 -4.18 21.69
C GLU A 87 7.93 -5.19 21.41
N ALA A 88 9.07 -4.73 20.90
CA ALA A 88 10.24 -5.58 20.69
C ALA A 88 10.79 -6.11 22.02
N LYS A 89 10.95 -5.26 23.05
CA LYS A 89 11.54 -5.67 24.34
C LYS A 89 10.62 -6.56 25.20
N LYS A 90 9.29 -6.47 25.05
CA LYS A 90 8.34 -7.42 25.63
C LYS A 90 8.61 -8.86 25.16
N GLN A 91 9.02 -9.01 23.90
CA GLN A 91 9.43 -10.30 23.36
C GLN A 91 10.66 -10.87 24.09
N PHE A 92 11.48 -10.01 24.71
CA PHE A 92 12.71 -10.34 25.42
C PHE A 92 12.61 -10.23 26.97
N LYS A 93 11.39 -10.14 27.55
CA LYS A 93 11.17 -9.98 29.01
C LYS A 93 11.97 -8.85 29.69
N ASN A 94 12.33 -7.79 28.95
CA ASN A 94 13.14 -6.68 29.47
C ASN A 94 12.29 -5.51 30.01
N ASN A 95 12.64 -5.01 31.18
CA ASN A 95 11.77 -4.18 32.02
C ASN A 95 11.98 -2.65 31.83
N CYS A 96 11.79 -2.17 30.60
CA CYS A 96 12.03 -0.76 30.23
C CYS A 96 11.06 0.28 30.81
N LEU A 97 10.00 -0.18 31.49
CA LEU A 97 8.95 0.69 32.05
C LEU A 97 9.11 0.93 33.57
N LYS A 98 10.11 0.31 34.22
CA LYS A 98 10.32 0.37 35.68
C LYS A 98 10.46 1.78 36.26
N ASN A 99 10.90 2.75 35.46
CA ASN A 99 11.13 4.12 35.91
C ASN A 99 9.89 5.04 35.77
N LEU A 100 8.76 4.53 35.25
CA LEU A 100 7.53 5.30 35.16
C LEU A 100 6.81 5.30 36.51
N LYS A 101 6.74 6.45 37.18
CA LYS A 101 6.07 6.61 38.49
C LYS A 101 4.57 6.25 38.45
N ASN A 102 3.93 6.29 37.28
CA ASN A 102 2.50 6.06 37.14
C ASN A 102 2.18 4.61 36.71
N LYS A 103 1.76 3.78 37.68
CA LYS A 103 1.38 2.37 37.46
C LYS A 103 0.28 2.17 36.41
N LYS A 104 -0.65 3.12 36.25
CA LYS A 104 -1.73 3.05 35.23
C LYS A 104 -1.17 3.18 33.81
N ILE A 105 -0.17 4.06 33.64
CA ILE A 105 0.53 4.25 32.36
C ILE A 105 1.40 3.04 32.05
N GLN A 106 2.14 2.54 33.04
CA GLN A 106 2.93 1.33 32.91
C GLN A 106 2.05 0.14 32.46
N ASN A 107 0.93 -0.12 33.16
CA ASN A 107 0.00 -1.19 32.80
C ASN A 107 -0.60 -1.03 31.39
N PHE A 108 -0.85 0.20 30.93
CA PHE A 108 -1.30 0.45 29.56
C PHE A 108 -0.20 0.13 28.54
N LEU A 109 1.02 0.63 28.78
CA LEU A 109 2.19 0.41 27.92
C LEU A 109 2.63 -1.06 27.91
N GLU A 110 2.33 -1.84 28.95
CA GLU A 110 2.58 -3.28 29.03
C GLU A 110 1.58 -4.11 28.19
N LYS A 111 0.40 -3.57 27.88
CA LYS A 111 -0.61 -4.22 27.02
C LYS A 111 -0.41 -3.86 25.54
N LYS A 112 -1.27 -4.39 24.65
CA LYS A 112 -1.31 -3.96 23.24
C LYS A 112 -1.74 -2.49 23.19
N ILE A 113 -0.84 -1.61 22.75
CA ILE A 113 -0.99 -0.16 22.80
C ILE A 113 -1.88 0.30 21.65
N LEU A 114 -3.15 0.61 21.95
CA LEU A 114 -4.11 1.08 20.95
C LEU A 114 -4.84 2.34 21.46
N PHE A 115 -4.91 3.34 20.59
CA PHE A 115 -5.50 4.64 20.88
C PHE A 115 -6.88 4.80 20.24
N ASP A 116 -7.79 5.45 20.97
CA ASP A 116 -9.11 5.88 20.50
C ASP A 116 -8.99 7.13 19.60
N LEU A 117 -8.01 7.99 19.88
CA LEU A 117 -7.66 9.15 19.07
C LEU A 117 -6.14 9.25 18.93
N ILE A 118 -5.66 9.49 17.71
CA ILE A 118 -4.28 9.91 17.46
C ILE A 118 -4.35 11.31 16.86
N ILE A 119 -3.57 12.24 17.39
CA ILE A 119 -3.49 13.63 16.96
C ILE A 119 -2.12 13.83 16.34
N PHE A 120 -2.08 14.55 15.23
CA PHE A 120 -0.81 14.92 14.62
C PHE A 120 -0.90 16.31 14.00
N ASN A 121 -0.12 17.24 14.52
CA ASN A 121 0.23 18.47 13.81
C ASN A 121 1.59 18.27 13.13
N PRO A 122 1.64 17.71 11.90
CA PRO A 122 2.90 17.45 11.22
C PRO A 122 3.63 18.76 10.89
N PRO A 123 4.97 18.77 10.86
CA PRO A 123 5.68 19.77 10.08
C PRO A 123 5.27 19.63 8.60
N TYR A 124 4.83 20.73 7.98
CA TYR A 124 4.18 20.71 6.66
C TYR A 124 4.88 21.56 5.59
N LEU A 125 5.94 22.31 5.92
CA LEU A 125 6.71 23.10 4.96
C LEU A 125 7.75 22.23 4.22
N PRO A 126 8.00 22.47 2.91
CA PRO A 126 9.19 21.94 2.24
C PRO A 126 10.45 22.61 2.82
N GLN A 127 11.55 21.87 2.92
CA GLN A 127 12.82 22.41 3.43
C GLN A 127 13.48 23.33 2.39
N ASP A 128 13.70 24.60 2.75
CA ASP A 128 14.48 25.56 1.95
C ASP A 128 15.99 25.38 2.22
N GLU A 129 16.83 25.71 1.25
CA GLU A 129 18.28 25.71 1.43
C GLU A 129 18.69 26.82 2.42
N GLY A 130 19.35 26.45 3.53
CA GLY A 130 19.94 27.40 4.48
C GLY A 130 19.18 27.63 5.80
N ILE A 131 18.00 27.05 5.98
CA ILE A 131 17.23 27.16 7.24
C ILE A 131 17.03 25.77 7.86
N ASP A 132 17.50 25.57 9.11
CA ASP A 132 17.42 24.28 9.83
C ASP A 132 16.36 24.27 10.96
N ASP A 133 15.10 24.60 10.63
CA ASP A 133 13.97 24.46 11.55
C ASP A 133 13.19 23.15 11.33
N LYS A 134 13.65 22.08 11.99
CA LYS A 134 13.03 20.75 11.92
C LYS A 134 11.60 20.69 12.49
N SER A 135 11.11 21.72 13.17
CA SER A 135 9.76 21.77 13.75
C SER A 135 8.66 22.07 12.72
N ILE A 136 9.02 22.69 11.59
CA ILE A 136 8.09 23.08 10.52
C ILE A 136 8.35 22.34 9.19
N TYR A 137 9.53 21.74 8.99
CA TYR A 137 9.88 21.06 7.74
C TYR A 137 9.43 19.58 7.63
N GLY A 138 8.55 19.28 6.68
CA GLY A 138 7.96 17.97 6.42
C GLY A 138 8.78 17.03 5.53
N GLY A 139 9.99 17.44 5.15
CA GLY A 139 10.89 16.77 4.20
C GLY A 139 11.12 17.61 2.93
N LYS A 140 11.84 17.04 1.93
CA LYS A 140 12.13 17.73 0.66
C LYS A 140 10.86 18.20 -0.07
N LYS A 141 9.75 17.49 0.11
CA LYS A 141 8.46 17.79 -0.52
C LYS A 141 7.36 18.15 0.50
N GLY A 142 7.69 18.27 1.79
CA GLY A 142 6.76 18.60 2.87
C GLY A 142 5.79 17.49 3.29
N HIS A 143 5.83 16.30 2.69
CA HIS A 143 4.84 15.23 2.92
C HIS A 143 5.45 13.90 3.42
N GLU A 144 6.78 13.83 3.54
CA GLU A 144 7.52 12.63 3.90
C GLU A 144 7.25 12.22 5.35
N THR A 145 7.20 13.20 6.25
CA THR A 145 6.85 12.99 7.66
C THR A 145 5.43 12.43 7.81
N LEU A 146 4.46 13.00 7.08
CA LEU A 146 3.08 12.48 7.04
C LEU A 146 3.03 11.04 6.50
N ASN A 147 3.75 10.74 5.42
CA ASN A 147 3.80 9.38 4.86
C ASN A 147 4.42 8.37 5.86
N LYS A 148 5.47 8.76 6.60
CA LYS A 148 6.07 7.94 7.67
C LYS A 148 5.10 7.71 8.82
N PHE A 149 4.34 8.74 9.21
CA PHE A 149 3.28 8.63 10.21
C PHE A 149 2.17 7.67 9.77
N LEU A 150 1.59 7.85 8.58
CA LEU A 150 0.48 7.04 8.07
C LEU A 150 0.85 5.55 7.91
N SER A 151 2.11 5.25 7.57
CA SER A 151 2.62 3.87 7.51
C SER A 151 2.59 3.13 8.85
N GLN A 152 2.45 3.87 9.97
CA GLN A 152 2.50 3.34 11.33
C GLN A 152 1.18 3.54 12.09
N ALA A 153 0.45 4.63 11.83
CA ALA A 153 -0.71 5.04 12.60
C ALA A 153 -1.79 3.95 12.68
N GLY A 154 -2.01 3.20 11.59
CA GLY A 154 -2.99 2.11 11.56
C GLY A 154 -2.74 1.03 12.62
N TYR A 155 -1.48 0.74 12.95
CA TYR A 155 -1.14 -0.28 13.94
C TYR A 155 -1.49 0.09 15.37
N TYR A 156 -1.41 1.38 15.68
CA TYR A 156 -1.65 1.93 17.01
C TYR A 156 -3.07 2.48 17.16
N LEU A 157 -3.88 2.48 16.09
CA LEU A 157 -5.25 2.96 16.13
C LEU A 157 -6.22 1.81 16.40
N LYS A 158 -7.14 2.00 17.35
CA LYS A 158 -8.27 1.08 17.56
C LYS A 158 -9.13 0.94 16.29
N GLU A 159 -9.90 -0.15 16.18
CA GLU A 159 -10.75 -0.41 15.01
C GLU A 159 -11.72 0.75 14.70
N ASN A 160 -12.30 1.37 15.74
CA ASN A 160 -13.18 2.53 15.63
C ASN A 160 -12.52 3.83 16.11
N GLY A 161 -11.19 3.82 16.23
CA GLY A 161 -10.40 5.00 16.57
C GLY A 161 -10.40 6.02 15.43
N LYS A 162 -10.05 7.25 15.77
CA LYS A 162 -9.93 8.38 14.83
C LYS A 162 -8.51 8.91 14.81
N ILE A 163 -8.11 9.50 13.69
CA ILE A 163 -6.92 10.34 13.61
C ILE A 163 -7.38 11.76 13.27
N LEU A 164 -6.82 12.77 13.94
CA LEU A 164 -6.93 14.16 13.53
C LEU A 164 -5.57 14.61 13.02
N ILE A 165 -5.56 15.19 11.83
CA ILE A 165 -4.40 15.91 11.31
C ILE A 165 -4.78 17.32 10.90
N VAL A 166 -3.87 18.26 11.09
CA VAL A 166 -3.93 19.59 10.44
C VAL A 166 -2.82 19.66 9.40
N PHE A 167 -3.04 20.38 8.30
CA PHE A 167 -2.01 20.63 7.30
C PHE A 167 -2.35 21.88 6.47
N SER A 168 -1.34 22.45 5.84
CA SER A 168 -1.47 23.62 4.96
C SER A 168 -1.72 23.22 3.49
N SER A 169 -2.35 24.11 2.72
CA SER A 169 -2.40 24.06 1.26
C SER A 169 -1.02 23.91 0.60
N LEU A 170 0.05 24.36 1.26
CA LEU A 170 1.44 24.20 0.81
C LEU A 170 1.86 22.73 0.68
N THR A 171 1.26 21.82 1.46
CA THR A 171 1.49 20.36 1.35
C THR A 171 0.79 19.73 0.14
N LYS A 172 -0.09 20.48 -0.54
CA LYS A 172 -1.00 20.04 -1.62
C LYS A 172 -2.03 19.03 -1.14
N LYS A 173 -3.28 19.48 -1.03
CA LYS A 173 -4.42 18.70 -0.51
C LYS A 173 -4.61 17.37 -1.25
N GLU A 174 -4.45 17.35 -2.56
CA GLU A 174 -4.57 16.16 -3.40
C GLU A 174 -3.52 15.10 -3.05
N LYS A 175 -2.34 15.55 -2.60
CA LYS A 175 -1.26 14.65 -2.19
C LYS A 175 -1.56 13.99 -0.85
N VAL A 176 -2.11 14.75 0.10
CA VAL A 176 -2.59 14.22 1.38
C VAL A 176 -3.71 13.20 1.15
N ASP A 177 -4.69 13.53 0.30
CA ASP A 177 -5.77 12.64 -0.10
C ASP A 177 -5.24 11.33 -0.73
N GLU A 178 -4.23 11.42 -1.60
CA GLU A 178 -3.59 10.25 -2.19
C GLU A 178 -2.91 9.39 -1.12
N LEU A 179 -2.11 9.98 -0.23
CA LEU A 179 -1.41 9.24 0.83
C LEU A 179 -2.38 8.51 1.76
N LEU A 180 -3.49 9.16 2.14
CA LEU A 180 -4.51 8.53 2.98
C LEU A 180 -5.15 7.32 2.26
N LYS A 181 -5.48 7.46 0.97
CA LYS A 181 -6.00 6.36 0.14
C LYS A 181 -4.97 5.23 -0.03
N ASP A 182 -3.67 5.56 -0.07
CA ASP A 182 -2.58 4.59 -0.20
C ASP A 182 -2.50 3.64 0.98
N TYR A 183 -2.82 4.12 2.18
CA TYR A 183 -2.85 3.33 3.41
C TYR A 183 -4.24 2.81 3.77
N CYS A 184 -5.19 2.85 2.83
CA CYS A 184 -6.59 2.41 3.03
C CYS A 184 -7.32 3.15 4.16
N PHE A 185 -7.04 4.44 4.37
CA PHE A 185 -7.83 5.26 5.28
C PHE A 185 -9.02 5.92 4.57
N GLU A 186 -10.11 6.10 5.31
CA GLU A 186 -11.21 7.00 4.97
C GLU A 186 -11.00 8.32 5.70
N PHE A 187 -11.36 9.45 5.09
CA PHE A 187 -11.14 10.76 5.68
C PHE A 187 -12.24 11.75 5.29
N LYS A 188 -12.43 12.76 6.14
CA LYS A 188 -13.35 13.88 5.93
C LYS A 188 -12.65 15.16 6.37
N GLN A 189 -12.67 16.19 5.54
CA GLN A 189 -12.36 17.56 5.95
C GLN A 189 -13.43 18.02 6.95
N VAL A 190 -13.02 18.30 8.18
CA VAL A 190 -13.93 18.75 9.24
C VAL A 190 -13.87 20.25 9.46
N ASP A 191 -12.84 20.91 8.93
CA ASP A 191 -12.65 22.35 9.06
C ASP A 191 -11.65 22.88 8.04
N GLU A 192 -11.76 24.18 7.72
CA GLU A 192 -10.89 24.92 6.82
C GLU A 192 -10.79 26.37 7.28
N LYS A 193 -9.57 26.91 7.37
CA LYS A 193 -9.32 28.31 7.69
C LYS A 193 -8.44 28.92 6.60
N LYS A 194 -8.96 29.95 5.94
CA LYS A 194 -8.21 30.74 4.95
C LYS A 194 -7.35 31.77 5.69
N LEU A 195 -6.04 31.73 5.44
CA LEU A 195 -5.07 32.74 5.85
C LEU A 195 -4.61 33.52 4.59
N PHE A 196 -3.84 34.59 4.78
CA PHE A 196 -3.44 35.47 3.68
C PHE A 196 -2.62 34.74 2.58
N PHE A 197 -1.74 33.80 2.97
CA PHE A 197 -0.84 33.10 2.04
C PHE A 197 -1.11 31.60 1.90
N GLU A 198 -1.99 31.04 2.72
CA GLU A 198 -2.29 29.60 2.73
C GLU A 198 -3.70 29.32 3.25
N SER A 199 -4.17 28.09 3.08
CA SER A 199 -5.35 27.59 3.78
C SER A 199 -4.95 26.41 4.66
N LEU A 200 -5.41 26.42 5.91
CA LEU A 200 -5.24 25.32 6.85
C LEU A 200 -6.45 24.41 6.77
N PHE A 201 -6.22 23.11 6.78
CA PHE A 201 -7.26 22.08 6.74
C PHE A 201 -7.14 21.16 7.94
N VAL A 202 -8.27 20.81 8.56
CA VAL A 202 -8.32 19.73 9.55
C VAL A 202 -9.05 18.53 8.97
N TYR A 203 -8.39 17.39 8.98
CA TYR A 203 -8.94 16.12 8.51
C TYR A 203 -9.21 15.18 9.67
N LEU A 204 -10.44 14.63 9.69
CA LEU A 204 -10.81 13.49 10.50
C LEU A 204 -10.67 12.20 9.69
N ILE A 205 -9.81 11.31 10.16
CA ILE A 205 -9.42 10.08 9.46
C ILE A 205 -9.86 8.87 10.28
N LYS A 206 -10.30 7.81 9.59
CA LYS A 206 -10.73 6.52 10.17
C LYS A 206 -10.21 5.37 9.33
N LYS A 207 -10.09 4.18 9.93
CA LYS A 207 -9.82 2.96 9.16
C LYS A 207 -10.99 2.68 8.22
N SER A 208 -10.69 2.45 6.94
CA SER A 208 -11.73 2.02 5.99
C SER A 208 -12.28 0.64 6.34
N SER A 209 -13.48 0.34 5.85
CA SER A 209 -14.05 -1.02 5.94
C SER A 209 -13.09 -2.10 5.40
N LEU A 210 -12.38 -1.79 4.31
CA LEU A 210 -11.35 -2.66 3.74
C LEU A 210 -10.18 -2.84 4.71
N LEU A 211 -9.61 -1.76 5.24
CA LEU A 211 -8.48 -1.83 6.16
C LEU A 211 -8.80 -2.68 7.40
N LYS A 212 -9.98 -2.47 8.02
CA LYS A 212 -10.45 -3.28 9.15
C LYS A 212 -10.53 -4.77 8.79
N THR A 213 -11.09 -5.08 7.62
CA THR A 213 -11.24 -6.45 7.13
C THR A 213 -9.89 -7.12 6.89
N LEU A 214 -8.93 -6.40 6.32
CA LEU A 214 -7.59 -6.90 6.04
C LEU A 214 -6.79 -7.11 7.34
N GLU A 215 -6.84 -6.17 8.28
CA GLU A 215 -6.17 -6.31 9.59
C GLU A 215 -6.73 -7.49 10.40
N LYS A 216 -8.04 -7.71 10.38
CA LYS A 216 -8.69 -8.89 11.00
C LYS A 216 -8.20 -10.22 10.44
N LYS A 217 -7.79 -10.24 9.16
CA LYS A 217 -7.14 -11.41 8.54
C LYS A 217 -5.64 -11.53 8.88
N GLY A 218 -5.10 -10.64 9.72
CA GLY A 218 -3.72 -10.65 10.16
C GLY A 218 -2.75 -9.98 9.19
N LEU A 219 -3.24 -9.18 8.24
CA LEU A 219 -2.39 -8.45 7.31
C LEU A 219 -1.72 -7.26 8.00
N LYS A 220 -0.47 -7.02 7.61
CA LYS A 220 0.37 -5.91 8.06
C LYS A 220 0.95 -5.18 6.86
N ASN A 221 1.39 -3.95 7.04
CA ASN A 221 2.11 -3.10 6.08
C ASN A 221 1.32 -2.91 4.78
N ILE A 222 0.01 -2.69 4.90
CA ILE A 222 -0.90 -2.51 3.78
C ILE A 222 -0.60 -1.14 3.15
N LYS A 223 -0.14 -1.15 1.89
CA LYS A 223 0.16 0.09 1.15
C LYS A 223 -0.08 -0.10 -0.34
N LYS A 224 -0.73 0.87 -0.99
CA LYS A 224 -0.86 0.94 -2.44
C LYS A 224 0.53 1.05 -3.07
N PHE A 225 0.82 0.23 -4.07
CA PHE A 225 2.11 0.28 -4.78
C PHE A 225 1.95 0.42 -6.30
N ALA A 226 0.76 0.15 -6.83
CA ALA A 226 0.50 0.31 -8.25
C ALA A 226 -0.99 0.58 -8.52
N ARG A 227 -1.25 1.25 -9.64
CA ARG A 227 -2.58 1.35 -10.24
C ARG A 227 -2.59 0.40 -11.43
N GLY A 228 -3.43 -0.62 -11.39
CA GLY A 228 -3.73 -1.42 -12.58
C GLY A 228 -4.62 -0.63 -13.54
N ASN A 229 -4.92 -1.20 -14.71
CA ASN A 229 -5.81 -0.58 -15.69
C ASN A 229 -7.16 -0.20 -15.05
N ARG A 230 -7.75 -1.10 -14.25
CA ARG A 230 -9.10 -0.94 -13.68
C ARG A 230 -9.22 -1.23 -12.18
N GLY A 231 -8.10 -1.56 -11.53
CA GLY A 231 -8.03 -1.84 -10.10
C GLY A 231 -6.89 -1.12 -9.39
N LEU A 232 -6.95 -1.08 -8.06
CA LEU A 232 -5.85 -0.63 -7.20
C LEU A 232 -5.13 -1.86 -6.65
N LEU A 233 -3.79 -1.80 -6.60
CA LEU A 233 -2.96 -2.88 -6.08
C LEU A 233 -2.28 -2.41 -4.80
N TYR A 234 -2.57 -3.13 -3.71
CA TYR A 234 -1.95 -2.95 -2.41
C TYR A 234 -1.00 -4.10 -2.14
N LYS A 235 0.14 -3.80 -1.53
CA LYS A 235 1.08 -4.79 -1.01
C LYS A 235 0.86 -4.90 0.48
N ALA A 236 0.99 -6.11 1.00
CA ALA A 236 0.92 -6.37 2.44
C ALA A 236 1.80 -7.57 2.83
N ILE A 237 1.92 -7.79 4.13
CA ILE A 237 2.58 -8.95 4.72
C ILE A 237 1.52 -9.78 5.46
N LEU A 238 1.46 -11.07 5.14
CA LEU A 238 0.65 -12.06 5.84
C LEU A 238 1.55 -13.24 6.23
N LYS A 239 1.62 -13.57 7.52
CA LYS A 239 2.48 -14.66 8.04
C LYS A 239 3.91 -14.63 7.47
N LYS A 240 4.57 -13.45 7.51
CA LYS A 240 5.92 -13.16 6.95
C LYS A 240 6.04 -13.23 5.41
N LYS A 241 4.99 -13.57 4.67
CA LYS A 241 4.99 -13.58 3.20
C LYS A 241 4.43 -12.28 2.63
N LYS A 242 5.05 -11.78 1.56
CA LYS A 242 4.53 -10.64 0.79
C LYS A 242 3.35 -11.12 -0.06
N ILE A 243 2.27 -10.33 -0.05
CA ILE A 243 1.06 -10.61 -0.84
C ILE A 243 0.60 -9.35 -1.56
N VAL A 244 -0.25 -9.52 -2.56
CA VAL A 244 -0.94 -8.44 -3.26
C VAL A 244 -2.43 -8.53 -2.97
N ILE A 245 -3.06 -7.38 -2.71
CA ILE A 245 -4.51 -7.22 -2.67
C ILE A 245 -4.91 -6.38 -3.87
N LYS A 246 -5.82 -6.91 -4.70
CA LYS A 246 -6.42 -6.18 -5.81
C LYS A 246 -7.84 -5.76 -5.42
N THR A 247 -8.14 -4.48 -5.60
CA THR A 247 -9.47 -3.90 -5.37
C THR A 247 -9.98 -3.23 -6.62
N LYS A 248 -11.28 -2.99 -6.70
CA LYS A 248 -11.87 -2.14 -7.76
C LYS A 248 -11.46 -0.67 -7.55
N LYS A 249 -11.19 0.07 -8.63
CA LYS A 249 -11.11 1.54 -8.56
C LYS A 249 -12.50 2.12 -8.22
N PRO A 250 -12.60 3.08 -7.28
CA PRO A 250 -13.87 3.73 -6.96
C PRO A 250 -14.56 4.33 -8.20
N GLU A 251 -13.80 4.92 -9.13
CA GLU A 251 -14.33 5.60 -10.31
C GLU A 251 -14.71 4.65 -11.47
N SER A 252 -14.38 3.36 -11.37
CA SER A 252 -14.58 2.42 -12.47
C SER A 252 -16.06 2.06 -12.65
N LYS A 253 -16.63 2.38 -13.83
CA LYS A 253 -17.99 1.98 -14.22
C LYS A 253 -18.13 0.47 -14.48
N ALA A 254 -17.04 -0.27 -14.64
CA ALA A 254 -17.08 -1.70 -14.95
C ALA A 254 -17.63 -2.52 -13.77
N LYS A 255 -18.83 -3.10 -13.95
CA LYS A 255 -19.47 -4.01 -12.98
C LYS A 255 -18.93 -5.43 -13.15
N GLY A 256 -18.85 -6.20 -12.07
CA GLY A 256 -18.53 -7.63 -12.11
C GLY A 256 -17.08 -8.04 -12.40
N ARG A 257 -16.18 -7.14 -12.85
CA ARG A 257 -14.81 -7.51 -13.26
C ARG A 257 -13.96 -8.15 -12.16
N ILE A 258 -13.98 -7.62 -10.93
CA ILE A 258 -13.29 -8.25 -9.79
C ILE A 258 -13.87 -9.63 -9.48
N ALA A 259 -15.20 -9.79 -9.55
CA ALA A 259 -15.84 -11.09 -9.33
C ALA A 259 -15.47 -12.10 -10.43
N ASN A 260 -15.42 -11.66 -11.69
CA ASN A 260 -14.96 -12.45 -12.82
C ASN A 260 -13.50 -12.89 -12.63
N GLU A 261 -12.62 -11.97 -12.24
CA GLU A 261 -11.22 -12.29 -12.00
C GLU A 261 -11.04 -13.29 -10.86
N ILE A 262 -11.79 -13.13 -9.75
CA ILE A 262 -11.81 -14.10 -8.65
C ILE A 262 -12.25 -15.49 -9.14
N ARG A 263 -13.31 -15.56 -9.96
CA ARG A 263 -13.81 -16.82 -10.54
C ARG A 263 -12.71 -17.48 -11.36
N TRP A 264 -12.07 -16.75 -12.27
CA TRP A 264 -11.06 -17.30 -13.16
C TRP A 264 -9.79 -17.71 -12.46
N ILE A 265 -9.28 -16.90 -11.53
CA ILE A 265 -8.11 -17.29 -10.73
C ILE A 265 -8.38 -18.59 -9.96
N LYS A 266 -9.58 -18.76 -9.37
CA LYS A 266 -9.93 -20.01 -8.66
C LYS A 266 -9.87 -21.24 -9.57
N ILE A 267 -10.37 -21.12 -10.80
CA ILE A 267 -10.35 -22.21 -11.80
C ILE A 267 -8.91 -22.47 -12.24
N LEU A 268 -8.19 -21.43 -12.68
CA LEU A 268 -6.86 -21.54 -13.27
C LEU A 268 -5.79 -21.97 -12.26
N ASN A 269 -5.93 -21.63 -10.98
CA ASN A 269 -5.02 -22.09 -9.93
C ASN A 269 -5.05 -23.63 -9.76
N ARG A 270 -6.16 -24.32 -10.08
CA ARG A 270 -6.21 -25.80 -10.08
C ARG A 270 -5.26 -26.41 -11.11
N HIS A 271 -4.98 -25.66 -12.17
CA HIS A 271 -4.03 -26.02 -13.22
C HIS A 271 -2.67 -25.34 -13.04
N LYS A 272 -2.39 -24.78 -11.85
CA LYS A 272 -1.14 -24.04 -11.54
C LYS A 272 -0.90 -22.83 -12.45
N ILE A 273 -1.96 -22.22 -12.96
CA ILE A 273 -1.92 -21.00 -13.79
C ILE A 273 -2.26 -19.78 -12.94
N GLY A 274 -1.44 -18.74 -13.10
CA GLY A 274 -1.56 -17.48 -12.39
C GLY A 274 -1.07 -17.49 -10.94
N PRO A 275 -1.15 -16.36 -10.25
CA PRO A 275 -0.73 -16.29 -8.86
C PRO A 275 -1.70 -17.05 -7.97
N LYS A 276 -1.17 -17.67 -6.91
CA LYS A 276 -1.98 -18.42 -5.95
C LYS A 276 -2.91 -17.48 -5.18
N LEU A 277 -4.22 -17.67 -5.32
CA LEU A 277 -5.24 -17.01 -4.54
C LEU A 277 -5.14 -17.44 -3.07
N LEU A 278 -5.16 -16.46 -2.18
CA LEU A 278 -5.11 -16.69 -0.73
C LEU A 278 -6.49 -16.55 -0.11
N PHE A 279 -7.20 -15.48 -0.46
CA PHE A 279 -8.58 -15.24 -0.03
C PHE A 279 -9.24 -14.18 -0.92
N SER A 280 -10.56 -14.09 -0.84
CA SER A 280 -11.37 -13.10 -1.55
C SER A 280 -12.49 -12.59 -0.66
N GLY A 281 -12.96 -11.37 -0.92
CA GLY A 281 -14.14 -10.79 -0.29
C GLY A 281 -14.94 -9.96 -1.29
N ARG A 282 -15.96 -9.27 -0.79
CA ARG A 282 -16.77 -8.38 -1.64
C ARG A 282 -15.91 -7.23 -2.17
N GLY A 283 -15.67 -7.20 -3.48
CA GLY A 283 -14.94 -6.12 -4.15
C GLY A 283 -13.41 -6.16 -4.05
N TYR A 284 -12.83 -7.22 -3.47
CA TYR A 284 -11.38 -7.39 -3.41
C TYR A 284 -10.96 -8.87 -3.37
N PHE A 285 -9.71 -9.13 -3.71
CA PHE A 285 -9.07 -10.42 -3.46
C PHE A 285 -7.58 -10.27 -3.22
N ALA A 286 -6.97 -11.29 -2.62
CA ALA A 286 -5.56 -11.30 -2.31
C ALA A 286 -4.90 -12.58 -2.83
N TYR A 287 -3.69 -12.42 -3.37
CA TYR A 287 -2.89 -13.49 -3.96
C TYR A 287 -1.41 -13.32 -3.60
N GLU A 288 -0.62 -14.38 -3.77
CA GLU A 288 0.82 -14.35 -3.52
C GLU A 288 1.53 -13.29 -4.38
N PHE A 289 2.46 -12.54 -3.79
CA PHE A 289 3.22 -11.54 -4.54
C PHE A 289 4.09 -12.23 -5.59
N VAL A 290 3.88 -11.87 -6.86
CA VAL A 290 4.70 -12.35 -7.97
C VAL A 290 5.93 -11.46 -8.09
N LYS A 291 7.11 -12.02 -7.82
CA LYS A 291 8.40 -11.37 -8.09
C LYS A 291 8.76 -11.64 -9.56
N GLY A 292 9.49 -10.72 -10.18
CA GLY A 292 10.08 -10.92 -11.49
C GLY A 292 10.05 -9.66 -12.34
N ASP A 293 10.61 -9.79 -13.54
CA ASP A 293 10.56 -8.80 -14.60
C ASP A 293 9.31 -9.03 -15.47
N PHE A 294 8.82 -7.97 -16.12
CA PHE A 294 7.83 -8.13 -17.18
C PHE A 294 8.48 -8.78 -18.42
N ILE A 295 7.66 -9.35 -19.32
CA ILE A 295 8.17 -10.18 -20.41
C ILE A 295 9.21 -9.51 -21.32
N LEU A 296 9.08 -8.23 -21.66
CA LEU A 296 10.08 -7.56 -22.49
C LEU A 296 11.38 -7.32 -21.72
N ASP A 297 11.30 -6.78 -20.51
CA ASP A 297 12.47 -6.59 -19.64
C ASP A 297 13.20 -7.92 -19.38
N PHE A 298 12.46 -9.02 -19.22
CA PHE A 298 13.03 -10.35 -19.09
C PHE A 298 13.78 -10.77 -20.37
N ILE A 299 13.18 -10.60 -21.55
CA ILE A 299 13.83 -10.93 -22.84
C ILE A 299 15.11 -10.11 -23.02
N GLU A 300 15.08 -8.82 -22.69
CA GLU A 300 16.23 -7.91 -22.80
C GLU A 300 17.40 -8.33 -21.91
N LYS A 301 17.12 -8.81 -20.68
CA LYS A 301 18.16 -9.13 -19.69
C LYS A 301 18.69 -10.57 -19.73
N ASN A 302 18.05 -11.46 -20.48
CA ASN A 302 18.35 -12.90 -20.44
C ASN A 302 19.00 -13.42 -21.74
N ASN A 303 19.52 -14.65 -21.66
CA ASN A 303 20.11 -15.36 -22.79
C ASN A 303 19.06 -16.15 -23.60
N LYS A 304 19.46 -16.58 -24.80
CA LYS A 304 18.62 -17.31 -25.76
C LYS A 304 17.89 -18.49 -25.13
N GLU A 305 18.61 -19.34 -24.40
CA GLU A 305 18.06 -20.58 -23.82
C GLU A 305 16.94 -20.28 -22.81
N ASN A 306 17.19 -19.36 -21.88
CA ASN A 306 16.21 -18.97 -20.86
C ASN A 306 14.97 -18.31 -21.48
N ILE A 307 15.15 -17.53 -22.54
CA ILE A 307 14.05 -16.90 -23.27
C ILE A 307 13.17 -17.98 -23.95
N ILE A 308 13.77 -18.90 -24.70
CA ILE A 308 13.05 -19.98 -25.39
C ILE A 308 12.28 -20.84 -24.39
N LYS A 309 12.94 -21.24 -23.29
CA LYS A 309 12.31 -22.01 -22.21
C LYS A 309 11.12 -21.27 -21.61
N THR A 310 11.24 -19.97 -21.40
CA THR A 310 10.16 -19.13 -20.87
C THR A 310 9.00 -19.00 -21.84
N ILE A 311 9.26 -18.75 -23.13
CA ILE A 311 8.23 -18.66 -24.18
C ILE A 311 7.46 -19.98 -24.28
N LYS A 312 8.15 -21.13 -24.29
CA LYS A 312 7.52 -22.46 -24.28
C LYS A 312 6.65 -22.67 -23.03
N ASN A 313 7.12 -22.24 -21.85
CA ASN A 313 6.34 -22.31 -20.62
C ASN A 313 5.08 -21.42 -20.65
N VAL A 314 5.13 -20.25 -21.29
CA VAL A 314 3.95 -19.41 -21.51
C VAL A 314 2.97 -20.14 -22.44
N PHE A 315 3.43 -20.62 -23.59
CA PHE A 315 2.59 -21.37 -24.53
C PHE A 315 1.91 -22.58 -23.88
N ASN A 316 2.62 -23.35 -23.05
CA ASN A 316 2.02 -24.47 -22.30
C ASN A 316 0.86 -24.03 -21.40
N GLN A 317 0.99 -22.90 -20.69
CA GLN A 317 -0.10 -22.36 -19.89
C GLN A 317 -1.28 -21.93 -20.76
N LEU A 318 -1.03 -21.27 -21.89
CA LEU A 318 -2.07 -20.82 -22.81
C LEU A 318 -2.79 -21.99 -23.50
N TYR A 319 -2.08 -23.08 -23.79
CA TYR A 319 -2.67 -24.31 -24.33
C TYR A 319 -3.64 -24.97 -23.35
N ILE A 320 -3.27 -25.01 -22.06
CA ILE A 320 -4.18 -25.47 -21.00
C ILE A 320 -5.43 -24.58 -20.97
N MET A 321 -5.28 -23.24 -21.06
CA MET A 321 -6.42 -22.32 -21.11
C MET A 321 -7.31 -22.56 -22.34
N ASP A 322 -6.71 -22.76 -23.52
CA ASP A 322 -7.44 -23.10 -24.75
C ASP A 322 -8.20 -24.42 -24.61
N SER A 323 -7.57 -25.43 -24.02
CA SER A 323 -8.18 -26.75 -23.78
C SER A 323 -9.37 -26.67 -22.82
N LEU A 324 -9.33 -25.72 -21.88
CA LEU A 324 -10.43 -25.41 -20.96
C LEU A 324 -11.50 -24.50 -21.57
N LYS A 325 -11.39 -24.16 -22.87
CA LYS A 325 -12.28 -23.22 -23.57
C LYS A 325 -12.30 -21.83 -22.95
N VAL A 326 -11.16 -21.40 -22.40
CA VAL A 326 -11.00 -20.09 -21.74
C VAL A 326 -10.17 -19.18 -22.62
N ASP A 327 -10.73 -18.05 -23.04
CA ASP A 327 -9.97 -16.98 -23.70
C ASP A 327 -9.60 -15.92 -22.67
N LYS A 328 -8.30 -15.66 -22.50
CA LYS A 328 -7.79 -14.64 -21.57
C LYS A 328 -8.04 -13.23 -22.08
N GLU A 329 -8.10 -13.06 -23.40
CA GLU A 329 -7.92 -11.82 -24.13
C GLU A 329 -6.54 -11.15 -23.88
N GLU A 330 -6.18 -10.18 -24.73
CA GLU A 330 -4.98 -9.33 -24.59
C GLU A 330 -3.61 -10.06 -24.68
N MET A 331 -3.57 -11.32 -25.12
CA MET A 331 -2.30 -12.04 -25.30
C MET A 331 -1.50 -11.58 -26.52
N HIS A 332 -2.07 -10.71 -27.36
CA HIS A 332 -1.39 -10.02 -28.45
C HIS A 332 -0.62 -8.78 -27.96
N HIS A 333 -0.86 -8.34 -26.72
CA HIS A 333 -0.12 -7.27 -26.06
C HIS A 333 0.10 -7.59 -24.55
N PRO A 334 0.82 -8.67 -24.22
CA PRO A 334 0.90 -9.20 -22.87
C PRO A 334 1.96 -8.51 -21.99
N LEU A 335 2.39 -7.29 -22.33
CA LEU A 335 3.57 -6.62 -21.73
C LEU A 335 3.51 -6.59 -20.20
N LYS A 336 2.35 -6.21 -19.65
CA LYS A 336 2.10 -6.16 -18.20
C LYS A 336 1.33 -7.38 -17.68
N HIS A 337 1.15 -8.40 -18.51
CA HIS A 337 0.29 -9.56 -18.22
C HIS A 337 1.09 -10.82 -17.90
N ILE A 338 2.41 -10.79 -18.04
CA ILE A 338 3.32 -11.90 -17.76
C ILE A 338 4.49 -11.36 -16.93
N ILE A 339 4.68 -11.94 -15.74
CA ILE A 339 5.82 -11.65 -14.88
C ILE A 339 6.69 -12.91 -14.79
N ILE A 340 8.01 -12.75 -14.88
CA ILE A 340 8.97 -13.86 -14.93
C ILE A 340 10.07 -13.64 -13.89
N ASP A 341 10.19 -14.60 -12.96
CA ASP A 341 11.36 -14.81 -12.11
C ASP A 341 12.00 -16.15 -12.52
N LYS A 342 11.69 -17.25 -11.84
CA LYS A 342 12.10 -18.60 -12.29
C LYS A 342 11.16 -19.24 -13.30
N LYS A 343 9.88 -18.88 -13.26
CA LYS A 343 8.81 -19.39 -14.15
C LYS A 343 7.89 -18.22 -14.53
N PRO A 344 7.33 -18.21 -15.75
CA PRO A 344 6.37 -17.20 -16.13
C PRO A 344 5.04 -17.38 -15.39
N VAL A 345 4.50 -16.29 -14.87
CA VAL A 345 3.19 -16.25 -14.20
C VAL A 345 2.29 -15.29 -14.98
N LEU A 346 1.18 -15.81 -15.50
CA LEU A 346 0.13 -15.00 -16.11
C LEU A 346 -0.61 -14.21 -15.03
N ILE A 347 -0.85 -12.92 -15.27
CA ILE A 347 -1.64 -12.06 -14.39
C ILE A 347 -2.74 -11.35 -15.18
N ASP A 348 -3.65 -10.72 -14.45
CA ASP A 348 -4.81 -9.99 -14.97
C ASP A 348 -5.79 -10.88 -15.75
N PHE A 349 -6.72 -11.49 -15.02
CA PHE A 349 -7.74 -12.39 -15.58
C PHE A 349 -9.13 -11.74 -15.67
N GLU A 350 -9.19 -10.40 -15.58
CA GLU A 350 -10.46 -9.67 -15.51
C GLU A 350 -11.30 -9.76 -16.80
N ARG A 351 -10.64 -10.03 -17.93
CA ARG A 351 -11.24 -10.18 -19.25
C ARG A 351 -11.54 -11.62 -19.65
N CYS A 352 -11.07 -12.59 -18.87
CA CYS A 352 -11.27 -14.00 -19.19
C CYS A 352 -12.75 -14.33 -19.40
N LYS A 353 -13.02 -15.17 -20.40
CA LYS A 353 -14.36 -15.63 -20.75
C LYS A 353 -14.31 -17.05 -21.33
N ILE A 354 -15.44 -17.75 -21.24
CA ILE A 354 -15.63 -19.03 -21.92
C ILE A 354 -15.87 -18.76 -23.41
N THR A 355 -15.29 -19.57 -24.29
CA THR A 355 -15.54 -19.54 -25.73
C THR A 355 -15.16 -20.87 -26.38
N GLU A 356 -15.92 -21.28 -27.38
CA GLU A 356 -15.62 -22.50 -28.15
C GLU A 356 -14.32 -22.43 -28.94
N LYS A 357 -13.90 -21.21 -29.30
CA LYS A 357 -12.73 -20.92 -30.15
C LYS A 357 -11.79 -19.95 -29.44
N PRO A 358 -11.11 -20.37 -28.36
CA PRO A 358 -10.18 -19.50 -27.63
C PRO A 358 -8.97 -19.19 -28.52
N LYS A 359 -8.40 -17.99 -28.32
CA LYS A 359 -7.37 -17.45 -29.23
C LYS A 359 -6.04 -17.20 -28.54
N ASN A 360 -5.80 -17.77 -27.35
CA ASN A 360 -4.64 -17.42 -26.53
C ASN A 360 -3.32 -17.69 -27.25
N ILE A 361 -3.14 -18.90 -27.81
CA ILE A 361 -1.94 -19.27 -28.56
C ILE A 361 -1.76 -18.38 -29.79
N THR A 362 -2.81 -18.17 -30.58
CA THR A 362 -2.74 -17.35 -31.80
C THR A 362 -2.40 -15.89 -31.50
N GLN A 363 -2.94 -15.33 -30.42
CA GLN A 363 -2.63 -13.98 -29.95
C GLN A 363 -1.18 -13.89 -29.46
N PHE A 364 -0.68 -14.90 -28.74
CA PHE A 364 0.71 -14.90 -28.30
C PHE A 364 1.70 -15.09 -29.46
N CYS A 365 1.34 -15.87 -30.48
CA CYS A 365 2.09 -15.93 -31.74
C CYS A 365 2.18 -14.54 -32.40
N GLN A 366 1.07 -13.79 -32.44
CA GLN A 366 1.07 -12.42 -32.94
C GLN A 366 1.99 -11.49 -32.13
N PHE A 367 2.04 -11.66 -30.80
CA PHE A 367 2.94 -10.90 -29.95
C PHE A 367 4.42 -11.17 -30.26
N ILE A 368 4.86 -12.44 -30.33
CA ILE A 368 6.29 -12.75 -30.54
C ILE A 368 6.81 -12.32 -31.92
N ILE A 369 5.93 -12.15 -32.91
CA ILE A 369 6.27 -11.63 -34.25
C ILE A 369 5.98 -10.13 -34.43
N SER A 370 5.48 -9.46 -33.39
CA SER A 370 5.26 -8.01 -33.43
C SER A 370 6.60 -7.27 -33.57
N GLY A 371 6.60 -6.10 -34.22
CA GLY A 371 7.83 -5.39 -34.62
C GLY A 371 8.87 -5.27 -33.50
N GLY A 372 8.50 -4.65 -32.37
CA GLY A 372 9.43 -4.45 -31.24
C GLY A 372 9.92 -5.77 -30.62
N THR A 373 9.01 -6.72 -30.38
CA THR A 373 9.35 -8.02 -29.77
C THR A 373 10.26 -8.84 -30.70
N LYS A 374 9.99 -8.83 -32.00
CA LYS A 374 10.78 -9.55 -33.00
C LYS A 374 12.20 -9.00 -33.08
N VAL A 375 12.36 -7.68 -33.08
CA VAL A 375 13.69 -7.03 -33.06
C VAL A 375 14.48 -7.47 -31.82
N LEU A 376 13.85 -7.44 -30.65
CA LEU A 376 14.48 -7.84 -29.40
C LEU A 376 14.88 -9.33 -29.40
N LEU A 377 14.00 -10.22 -29.89
CA LEU A 377 14.31 -11.64 -30.04
C LEU A 377 15.45 -11.89 -31.04
N ASN A 378 15.48 -11.16 -32.15
CA ASN A 378 16.58 -11.24 -33.14
C ASN A 378 17.93 -10.84 -32.53
N GLN A 379 17.96 -9.76 -31.73
CA GLN A 379 19.17 -9.34 -31.00
C GLN A 379 19.67 -10.41 -30.02
N LYS A 380 18.78 -11.26 -29.53
CA LYS A 380 19.10 -12.42 -28.68
C LYS A 380 19.38 -13.71 -29.45
N GLY A 381 19.50 -13.65 -30.77
CA GLY A 381 19.80 -14.81 -31.62
C GLY A 381 18.61 -15.74 -31.87
N ILE A 382 17.38 -15.28 -31.62
CA ILE A 382 16.13 -16.02 -31.86
C ILE A 382 15.48 -15.44 -33.13
N LYS A 383 15.82 -16.02 -34.28
CA LYS A 383 15.32 -15.57 -35.59
C LYS A 383 13.99 -16.24 -35.93
N LEU A 384 12.91 -15.47 -35.89
CA LEU A 384 11.56 -15.97 -36.17
C LEU A 384 11.11 -15.63 -37.58
N ASN A 385 10.78 -16.65 -38.39
CA ASN A 385 10.12 -16.47 -39.68
C ASN A 385 8.63 -16.14 -39.47
N LYS A 386 8.23 -14.94 -39.89
CA LYS A 386 6.89 -14.39 -39.67
C LYS A 386 5.80 -15.23 -40.36
N ASP A 387 6.00 -15.56 -41.63
CA ASP A 387 4.99 -16.28 -42.42
C ASP A 387 4.81 -17.72 -41.93
N LYS A 388 5.93 -18.36 -41.54
CA LYS A 388 5.89 -19.69 -40.91
C LYS A 388 5.10 -19.68 -39.61
N ILE A 389 5.31 -18.71 -38.72
CA ILE A 389 4.53 -18.57 -37.48
C ILE A 389 3.05 -18.34 -37.78
N ILE A 390 2.73 -17.47 -38.73
CA ILE A 390 1.33 -17.20 -39.11
C ILE A 390 0.65 -18.47 -39.61
N ASN A 391 1.32 -19.26 -40.45
CA ASN A 391 0.77 -20.50 -40.98
C ASN A 391 0.57 -21.56 -39.87
N LEU A 392 1.53 -21.70 -38.96
CA LEU A 392 1.39 -22.58 -37.80
C LEU A 392 0.27 -22.13 -36.84
N ALA A 393 0.14 -20.83 -36.59
CA ALA A 393 -0.95 -20.29 -35.80
C ALA A 393 -2.32 -20.50 -36.47
N LYS A 394 -2.41 -20.41 -37.80
CA LYS A 394 -3.62 -20.75 -38.56
C LYS A 394 -3.96 -22.24 -38.45
N ALA A 395 -2.97 -23.13 -38.56
CA ALA A 395 -3.15 -24.57 -38.39
C ALA A 395 -3.68 -24.89 -36.98
N TYR A 396 -3.04 -24.35 -35.93
CA TYR A 396 -3.51 -24.49 -34.55
C TYR A 396 -4.91 -23.92 -34.34
N LYS A 397 -5.25 -22.79 -34.98
CA LYS A 397 -6.60 -22.19 -34.91
C LYS A 397 -7.68 -23.11 -35.51
N LYS A 398 -7.35 -23.86 -36.56
CA LYS A 398 -8.25 -24.86 -37.15
C LYS A 398 -8.40 -26.05 -36.21
N GLU A 399 -7.30 -26.51 -35.62
CA GLU A 399 -7.27 -27.70 -34.78
C GLU A 399 -6.30 -27.53 -33.59
N GLN A 400 -6.87 -27.33 -32.39
CA GLN A 400 -6.13 -26.96 -31.16
C GLN A 400 -5.49 -28.18 -30.46
N THR A 401 -4.61 -28.88 -31.16
CA THR A 401 -3.94 -30.10 -30.66
C THR A 401 -2.55 -29.82 -30.10
N LYS A 402 -2.09 -30.73 -29.24
CA LYS A 402 -0.71 -30.75 -28.73
C LYS A 402 0.33 -30.94 -29.85
N GLU A 403 -0.04 -31.61 -30.93
CA GLU A 403 0.82 -31.77 -32.10
C GLU A 403 1.03 -30.42 -32.81
N ASN A 404 -0.04 -29.68 -33.08
CA ASN A 404 0.06 -28.35 -33.69
C ASN A 404 0.78 -27.34 -32.78
N LEU A 405 0.67 -27.48 -31.46
CA LEU A 405 1.49 -26.72 -30.52
C LEU A 405 2.99 -27.09 -30.62
N SER A 406 3.32 -28.38 -30.72
CA SER A 406 4.70 -28.85 -30.85
C SER A 406 5.37 -28.32 -32.13
N LYS A 407 4.61 -28.18 -33.23
CA LYS A 407 5.08 -27.53 -34.47
C LYS A 407 5.42 -26.05 -34.25
N ILE A 408 4.75 -25.34 -33.33
CA ILE A 408 5.11 -23.97 -32.92
C ILE A 408 6.37 -23.98 -32.04
N PHE A 409 6.65 -25.04 -31.29
CA PHE A 409 7.86 -25.10 -30.45
C PHE A 409 9.14 -25.33 -31.25
N SER A 410 9.06 -26.09 -32.34
CA SER A 410 10.23 -26.43 -33.15
C SER A 410 10.87 -25.22 -33.81
N ILE A 411 10.08 -24.19 -34.12
CA ILE A 411 10.56 -22.94 -34.74
C ILE A 411 11.18 -21.94 -33.76
N LEU A 412 11.13 -22.21 -32.44
CA LEU A 412 11.74 -21.33 -31.43
C LEU A 412 13.22 -21.66 -31.18
N ASN A 413 13.70 -22.82 -31.64
CA ASN A 413 15.05 -23.31 -31.40
C ASN A 413 16.07 -22.70 -32.37
#